data_AF-A0A3N4I1P5-F1
#
_entry.id   AF-A0A3N4I1P5-F1
#
_cell.length_a   1.000
_cell.length_b   1.000
_cell.length_c   1.000
_cell.angle_alpha   90.00
_cell.angle_beta   90.00
_cell.angle_gamma   90.00
#
_symmetry.space_group_name_H-M   'P 1'
#
loop_
_entity.id
_entity.type
_entity.pdbx_description
1 polymer ?
#
loop_
_entity_poly.entity_id
_entity_poly.type
_entity_poly.pdbx_seq_one_letter_code
_entity_poly.pdbx_strand_id
1 'polypeptide(L)'
;MASATRALLRCATRATPLTVASQSTRSATTVPVRAFSNSRTLREEEEDEGDHHKKNIKNLKAQVKRWEQKYKLDISEGKEEEEELDFDAADPYEHIPSLGHGYIEQERETRHYLRLAAYEMPLLAKLAKPFVPPKEGEVLRFRYTSYQGEDHPAQHKVVLQVSPFDLDLTEAQRIKMIKLAGSRYNPDTRIMKFNCEMFNTQAQNKRFLADQLDKLIAESKKSEDTFEDIPVDVRHVSRKQQKKNKRVSGMPPASYGWTMTPYRKEALARFREEKFAKQTPALDANILAELEAATLAEATDATKQPTA
;
A
#
# COMPACT_ATOMS: atom_id res chain seq x y z
N MET A 1 3.92 -54.21 -38.63
CA MET A 1 3.82 -55.23 -37.56
C MET A 1 4.20 -54.52 -36.26
N ALA A 2 3.25 -53.85 -35.59
CA ALA A 2 2.62 -54.31 -34.33
C ALA A 2 3.69 -54.63 -33.25
N SER A 3 3.71 -54.08 -32.04
CA SER A 3 2.70 -53.53 -31.14
C SER A 3 3.48 -52.81 -30.02
N ALA A 4 3.22 -51.53 -29.73
CA ALA A 4 2.50 -51.09 -28.53
C ALA A 4 2.67 -51.96 -27.27
N THR A 5 3.36 -51.44 -26.24
CA THR A 5 2.95 -51.59 -24.83
C THR A 5 3.60 -50.53 -23.92
N ARG A 6 2.72 -49.66 -23.40
CA ARG A 6 2.57 -49.28 -21.98
C ARG A 6 3.48 -48.19 -21.39
N ALA A 7 2.92 -46.98 -21.42
CA ALA A 7 3.11 -45.90 -20.48
C ALA A 7 2.88 -46.34 -19.02
N LEU A 8 3.69 -45.82 -18.10
CA LEU A 8 3.26 -45.48 -16.75
C LEU A 8 3.89 -44.14 -16.34
N LEU A 9 3.00 -43.18 -16.12
CA LEU A 9 3.23 -41.86 -15.57
C LEU A 9 3.86 -41.95 -14.17
N ARG A 10 4.86 -41.08 -13.92
CA ARG A 10 5.04 -40.46 -12.60
C ARG A 10 5.33 -38.98 -12.79
N CYS A 11 4.27 -38.20 -12.95
CA CYS A 11 4.30 -36.76 -12.72
C CYS A 11 4.55 -36.53 -11.23
N ALA A 12 5.79 -36.23 -10.85
CA ALA A 12 6.10 -35.69 -9.54
C ALA A 12 5.65 -34.22 -9.50
N THR A 13 4.44 -34.00 -9.00
CA THR A 13 3.91 -32.68 -8.66
C THR A 13 4.73 -32.10 -7.50
N ARG A 14 5.66 -31.20 -7.83
CA ARG A 14 6.40 -30.41 -6.84
C ARG A 14 5.44 -29.36 -6.26
N ALA A 15 4.85 -29.68 -5.12
CA ALA A 15 4.03 -28.75 -4.34
C ALA A 15 4.87 -27.53 -3.93
N THR A 16 4.50 -26.36 -4.41
CA THR A 16 5.03 -25.07 -3.96
C THR A 16 4.40 -24.71 -2.61
N PRO A 17 5.17 -24.36 -1.57
CA PRO A 17 4.60 -23.88 -0.32
C PRO A 17 4.02 -22.46 -0.51
N LEU A 18 2.76 -22.30 -0.13
CA LEU A 18 2.08 -21.01 -0.03
C LEU A 18 2.73 -20.19 1.10
N THR A 19 3.58 -19.24 0.72
CA THR A 19 4.12 -18.24 1.64
C THR A 19 3.00 -17.27 2.05
N VAL A 20 2.71 -17.27 3.34
CA VAL A 20 1.78 -16.37 4.02
C VAL A 20 2.23 -14.92 3.81
N ALA A 21 1.31 -14.09 3.31
CA ALA A 21 1.51 -12.67 3.09
C ALA A 21 1.78 -11.93 4.41
N SER A 22 3.00 -11.41 4.57
CA SER A 22 3.36 -10.50 5.65
C SER A 22 2.67 -9.15 5.45
N GLN A 23 2.16 -8.64 6.56
CA GLN A 23 1.34 -7.44 6.69
C GLN A 23 1.99 -6.20 6.04
N SER A 24 1.21 -5.54 5.17
CA SER A 24 1.51 -4.23 4.62
C SER A 24 1.38 -3.16 5.71
N THR A 25 2.49 -2.68 6.25
CA THR A 25 2.54 -1.44 7.03
C THR A 25 2.14 -0.26 6.15
N ARG A 26 0.99 0.35 6.44
CA ARG A 26 0.51 1.57 5.78
C ARG A 26 1.38 2.75 6.21
N SER A 27 2.29 3.19 5.34
CA SER A 27 2.89 4.51 5.45
C SER A 27 1.88 5.57 5.00
N ALA A 28 1.41 6.40 5.94
CA ALA A 28 0.53 7.52 5.66
C ALA A 28 1.29 8.60 4.87
N THR A 29 1.04 8.71 3.57
CA THR A 29 1.47 9.88 2.79
C THR A 29 0.39 10.96 2.85
N THR A 30 0.64 11.98 3.67
CA THR A 30 -0.08 13.24 3.70
C THR A 30 0.10 13.97 2.37
N VAL A 31 -1.00 14.42 1.75
CA VAL A 31 -0.98 15.25 0.53
C VAL A 31 -1.12 16.71 0.96
N PRO A 32 -0.29 17.65 0.44
CA PRO A 32 -0.40 19.05 0.78
C PRO A 32 -1.58 19.70 0.05
N VAL A 33 -2.51 20.27 0.82
CA VAL A 33 -3.56 21.16 0.31
C VAL A 33 -2.94 22.53 0.05
N ARG A 34 -3.04 23.02 -1.19
CA ARG A 34 -2.74 24.41 -1.53
C ARG A 34 -3.88 25.27 -1.01
N ALA A 35 -3.54 26.19 -0.12
CA ALA A 35 -4.40 27.24 0.39
C ALA A 35 -5.04 28.04 -0.76
N PHE A 36 -6.36 28.05 -0.77
CA PHE A 36 -7.12 29.18 -1.31
C PHE A 36 -7.80 29.86 -0.12
N SER A 37 -7.71 31.17 -0.14
CA SER A 37 -7.96 32.12 0.94
C SER A 37 -9.31 31.94 1.63
N ASN A 38 -9.25 31.56 2.90
CA ASN A 38 -10.10 32.08 3.98
C ASN A 38 -9.29 31.96 5.29
N SER A 39 -8.22 32.73 5.40
CA SER A 39 -7.25 32.65 6.51
C SER A 39 -7.74 33.28 7.82
N ARG A 40 -9.05 33.61 7.92
CA ARG A 40 -9.62 34.29 9.09
C ARG A 40 -10.59 33.43 9.90
N THR A 41 -11.18 32.36 9.33
CA THR A 41 -12.16 31.52 10.05
C THR A 41 -11.55 30.21 10.57
N LEU A 42 -10.61 29.59 9.85
CA LEU A 42 -9.99 28.33 10.29
C LEU A 42 -9.07 28.48 11.51
N ARG A 43 -8.50 29.66 11.73
CA ARG A 43 -7.60 29.90 12.86
C ARG A 43 -8.35 30.06 14.18
N GLU A 44 -9.54 30.68 14.15
CA GLU A 44 -10.40 30.80 15.32
C GLU A 44 -11.06 29.45 15.64
N GLU A 45 -11.47 28.68 14.63
CA GLU A 45 -12.02 27.31 14.81
C GLU A 45 -10.98 26.29 15.32
N GLU A 46 -9.73 26.32 14.84
CA GLU A 46 -8.65 25.44 15.34
C GLU A 46 -8.17 25.85 16.75
N GLU A 47 -8.18 27.15 17.08
CA GLU A 47 -7.87 27.65 18.43
C GLU A 47 -8.98 27.28 19.44
N ASP A 48 -10.25 27.35 19.03
CA ASP A 48 -11.41 26.95 19.84
C ASP A 48 -11.46 25.42 20.08
N GLU A 49 -11.22 24.59 19.06
CA GLU A 49 -11.14 23.13 19.21
C GLU A 49 -9.96 22.71 20.10
N GLY A 50 -8.81 23.37 19.94
CA GLY A 50 -7.63 23.15 20.78
C GLY A 50 -7.87 23.52 22.25
N ASP A 51 -8.63 24.58 22.52
CA ASP A 51 -8.96 25.01 23.87
C ASP A 51 -10.07 24.18 24.51
N HIS A 52 -11.06 23.71 23.74
CA HIS A 52 -12.02 22.70 24.19
C HIS A 52 -11.33 21.37 24.54
N HIS A 53 -10.36 20.93 23.74
CA HIS A 53 -9.60 19.72 24.02
C HIS A 53 -8.72 19.86 25.27
N LYS A 54 -8.03 20.99 25.46
CA LYS A 54 -7.27 21.28 26.68
C LYS A 54 -8.15 21.37 27.92
N LYS A 55 -9.34 21.98 27.82
CA LYS A 55 -10.34 22.04 28.90
C LYS A 55 -10.83 20.64 29.27
N ASN A 56 -11.11 19.79 28.27
CA ASN A 56 -11.48 18.38 28.49
C ASN A 56 -10.36 17.57 29.17
N ILE A 57 -9.10 17.73 28.72
CA ILE A 57 -7.95 17.06 29.35
C ILE A 57 -7.76 17.55 30.79
N LYS A 58 -7.91 18.86 31.07
CA LYS A 58 -7.83 19.41 32.43
C LYS A 58 -8.95 18.87 33.32
N ASN A 59 -10.18 18.77 32.81
CA ASN A 59 -11.31 18.19 33.54
C ASN A 59 -11.11 16.71 33.82
N LEU A 60 -10.62 15.93 32.84
CA LEU A 60 -10.27 14.52 33.01
C LEU A 60 -9.16 14.35 34.05
N LYS A 61 -8.09 15.15 34.01
CA LYS A 61 -7.02 15.11 35.02
C LYS A 61 -7.53 15.48 36.42
N ALA A 62 -8.46 16.42 36.52
CA ALA A 62 -9.10 16.79 37.78
C ALA A 62 -10.10 15.72 38.29
N GLN A 63 -10.73 14.96 37.40
CA GLN A 63 -11.53 13.79 37.74
C GLN A 63 -10.65 12.65 38.26
N VAL A 64 -9.56 12.32 37.54
CA VAL A 64 -8.61 11.27 37.97
C VAL A 64 -7.99 11.61 39.33
N LYS A 65 -7.55 12.86 39.55
CA LYS A 65 -7.05 13.29 40.87
C LYS A 65 -8.09 13.17 41.99
N ARG A 66 -9.36 13.51 41.71
CA ARG A 66 -10.46 13.34 42.67
C ARG A 66 -10.72 11.86 42.96
N TRP A 67 -10.66 11.01 41.96
CA TRP A 67 -10.76 9.56 42.11
C TRP A 67 -9.61 9.01 42.95
N GLU A 68 -8.36 9.39 42.66
CA GLU A 68 -7.18 8.97 43.45
C GLU A 68 -7.23 9.44 44.90
N GLN A 69 -7.69 10.67 45.14
CA GLN A 69 -7.87 11.20 46.50
C GLN A 69 -8.99 10.49 47.24
N LYS A 70 -10.11 10.20 46.55
CA LYS A 70 -11.21 9.42 47.10
C LYS A 70 -10.74 8.01 47.46
N TYR A 71 -10.09 7.31 46.53
CA TYR A 71 -9.52 5.97 46.77
C TYR A 71 -8.52 5.95 47.94
N LYS A 72 -7.65 6.97 48.04
CA LYS A 72 -6.72 7.10 49.18
C LYS A 72 -7.43 7.38 50.50
N LEU A 73 -8.50 8.17 50.49
CA LEU A 73 -9.34 8.43 51.65
C LEU A 73 -10.08 7.17 52.08
N ASP A 74 -10.66 6.44 51.13
CA ASP A 74 -11.38 5.18 51.36
C ASP A 74 -10.45 4.13 52.02
N ILE A 75 -9.20 4.01 51.55
CA ILE A 75 -8.16 3.15 52.17
C ILE A 75 -7.75 3.64 53.58
N SER A 76 -7.72 4.96 53.82
CA SER A 76 -7.28 5.53 55.11
C SER A 76 -8.37 5.59 56.18
N GLU A 77 -9.64 5.66 55.80
CA GLU A 77 -10.79 5.67 56.70
C GLU A 77 -11.18 4.27 57.19
N GLY A 78 -10.41 3.23 56.81
CA GLY A 78 -10.74 1.85 57.16
C GLY A 78 -12.10 1.40 56.60
N LYS A 79 -12.64 2.14 55.61
CA LYS A 79 -13.69 1.64 54.73
C LYS A 79 -13.03 0.76 53.69
N GLU A 80 -12.41 -0.31 54.18
CA GLU A 80 -12.50 -1.58 53.50
C GLU A 80 -13.98 -1.94 53.56
N GLU A 81 -14.79 -1.32 52.70
CA GLU A 81 -15.87 -2.08 52.09
C GLU A 81 -15.12 -3.16 51.31
N GLU A 82 -14.68 -4.20 52.03
CA GLU A 82 -14.79 -5.54 51.52
C GLU A 82 -16.22 -5.55 51.01
N GLU A 83 -16.38 -5.39 49.69
CA GLU A 83 -17.43 -6.14 49.03
C GLU A 83 -17.13 -7.57 49.48
N GLU A 84 -17.71 -7.95 50.63
CA GLU A 84 -18.25 -9.27 50.87
C GLU A 84 -19.18 -9.45 49.67
N LEU A 85 -18.55 -9.80 48.54
CA LEU A 85 -19.14 -10.69 47.60
C LEU A 85 -19.58 -11.83 48.50
N ASP A 86 -20.86 -11.84 48.82
CA ASP A 86 -21.58 -12.97 49.39
C ASP A 86 -21.27 -14.16 48.49
N PHE A 87 -20.08 -14.74 48.69
CA PHE A 87 -19.55 -15.93 48.08
C PHE A 87 -20.02 -17.12 48.93
N ASP A 88 -21.22 -17.00 49.48
CA ASP A 88 -21.85 -18.03 50.25
C ASP A 88 -22.68 -18.89 49.29
N ALA A 89 -22.14 -20.09 49.06
CA ALA A 89 -22.81 -21.29 48.54
C ALA A 89 -22.77 -21.61 47.02
N ALA A 90 -21.66 -21.32 46.33
CA ALA A 90 -21.28 -22.06 45.12
C ALA A 90 -19.76 -22.27 45.10
N ASP A 91 -19.28 -23.49 44.90
CA ASP A 91 -17.86 -23.80 44.92
C ASP A 91 -17.09 -22.88 43.93
N PRO A 92 -15.95 -22.27 44.31
CA PRO A 92 -15.22 -21.30 43.47
C PRO A 92 -14.63 -21.92 42.19
N TYR A 93 -14.78 -23.23 42.06
CA TYR A 93 -14.33 -24.04 40.95
C TYR A 93 -15.46 -24.37 39.94
N GLU A 94 -16.72 -24.00 40.21
CA GLU A 94 -17.85 -24.27 39.30
C GLU A 94 -18.03 -23.18 38.24
N HIS A 95 -17.67 -21.93 38.54
CA HIS A 95 -17.82 -20.79 37.65
C HIS A 95 -16.49 -20.27 37.13
N ILE A 96 -16.49 -19.85 35.86
CA ILE A 96 -15.33 -19.29 35.18
C ILE A 96 -15.39 -17.77 35.32
N PRO A 97 -14.25 -17.06 35.50
CA PRO A 97 -14.26 -15.60 35.53
C PRO A 97 -14.81 -14.99 34.23
N SER A 98 -15.24 -13.73 34.29
CA SER A 98 -15.78 -12.99 33.13
C SER A 98 -14.86 -13.02 31.89
N LEU A 99 -13.54 -12.95 32.09
CA LEU A 99 -12.55 -13.09 31.02
C LEU A 99 -12.62 -14.47 30.35
N GLY A 100 -12.81 -15.54 31.13
CA GLY A 100 -12.95 -16.89 30.59
C GLY A 100 -14.28 -17.13 29.89
N HIS A 101 -15.37 -16.48 30.32
CA HIS A 101 -16.61 -16.44 29.53
C HIS A 101 -16.41 -15.76 28.17
N GLY A 102 -15.64 -14.66 28.11
CA GLY A 102 -15.27 -14.02 26.85
C GLY A 102 -14.49 -14.96 25.92
N TYR A 103 -13.57 -15.76 26.45
CA TYR A 103 -12.85 -16.77 25.67
C TYR A 103 -13.76 -17.87 25.14
N ILE A 104 -14.66 -18.40 25.98
CA ILE A 104 -15.62 -19.43 25.58
C ILE A 104 -16.54 -18.92 24.47
N GLU A 105 -16.98 -17.66 24.54
CA GLU A 105 -17.84 -17.08 23.50
C GLU A 105 -17.10 -16.96 22.16
N GLN A 106 -15.83 -16.54 22.16
CA GLN A 106 -14.98 -16.55 20.95
C GLN A 106 -14.84 -17.96 20.37
N GLU A 107 -14.67 -18.98 21.21
CA GLU A 107 -14.64 -20.36 20.73
C GLU A 107 -15.98 -20.81 20.13
N ARG A 108 -17.11 -20.39 20.72
CA ARG A 108 -18.46 -20.70 20.20
C ARG A 108 -18.67 -20.06 18.84
N GLU A 109 -18.28 -18.80 18.66
CA GLU A 109 -18.28 -18.12 17.37
C GLU A 109 -17.41 -18.86 16.35
N THR A 110 -16.20 -19.24 16.75
CA THR A 110 -15.27 -20.00 15.88
C THR A 110 -15.89 -21.32 15.45
N ARG A 111 -16.46 -22.10 16.39
CA ARG A 111 -17.15 -23.36 16.11
C ARG A 111 -18.38 -23.16 15.22
N HIS A 112 -19.09 -22.04 15.39
CA HIS A 112 -20.20 -21.67 14.52
C HIS A 112 -19.72 -21.47 13.07
N TYR A 113 -18.69 -20.66 12.83
CA TYR A 113 -18.13 -20.46 11.49
C TYR A 113 -17.55 -21.75 10.89
N LEU A 114 -16.93 -22.62 11.69
CA LEU A 114 -16.47 -23.93 11.24
C LEU A 114 -17.64 -24.82 10.78
N ARG A 115 -18.78 -24.78 11.49
CA ARG A 115 -19.98 -25.50 11.09
C ARG A 115 -20.54 -24.96 9.78
N LEU A 116 -20.63 -23.64 9.62
CA LEU A 116 -21.03 -23.00 8.37
C LEU A 116 -20.10 -23.42 7.21
N ALA A 117 -18.79 -23.42 7.45
CA ALA A 117 -17.79 -23.84 6.46
C ALA A 117 -17.93 -25.32 6.06
N ALA A 118 -18.23 -26.20 7.01
CA ALA A 118 -18.37 -27.64 6.74
C ALA A 118 -19.68 -27.99 6.03
N TYR A 119 -20.81 -27.39 6.42
CA TYR A 119 -22.13 -27.83 5.98
C TYR A 119 -22.81 -26.87 4.99
N GLU A 120 -22.63 -25.56 5.13
CA GLU A 120 -23.33 -24.58 4.29
C GLU A 120 -22.50 -24.14 3.08
N MET A 121 -21.20 -23.88 3.26
CA MET A 121 -20.33 -23.42 2.16
C MET A 121 -20.29 -24.40 0.97
N PRO A 122 -20.28 -25.73 1.13
CA PRO A 122 -20.36 -26.66 0.00
C PRO A 122 -21.67 -26.56 -0.78
N LEU A 123 -22.76 -26.13 -0.14
CA LEU A 123 -24.06 -25.94 -0.82
C LEU A 123 -24.02 -24.74 -1.76
N LEU A 124 -23.21 -23.70 -1.46
CA LEU A 124 -23.03 -22.54 -2.33
C LEU A 124 -22.39 -22.91 -3.68
N ALA A 125 -21.64 -24.02 -3.74
CA ALA A 125 -21.08 -24.52 -5.01
C ALA A 125 -22.17 -24.82 -6.06
N LYS A 126 -23.40 -25.16 -5.62
CA LYS A 126 -24.54 -25.39 -6.52
C LYS A 126 -25.05 -24.10 -7.18
N LEU A 127 -24.80 -22.94 -6.58
CA LEU A 127 -25.20 -21.63 -7.09
C LEU A 127 -24.08 -20.91 -7.86
N ALA A 128 -22.88 -21.51 -7.88
CA ALA A 128 -21.73 -20.94 -8.56
C ALA A 128 -21.96 -20.92 -10.08
N LYS A 129 -21.65 -19.78 -10.70
CA LYS A 129 -21.67 -19.60 -12.15
C LYS A 129 -20.23 -19.54 -12.65
N PRO A 130 -19.85 -20.26 -13.72
CA PRO A 130 -18.50 -20.17 -14.27
C PRO A 130 -18.25 -18.77 -14.82
N PHE A 131 -17.00 -18.30 -14.70
CA PHE A 131 -16.60 -17.03 -15.29
C PHE A 131 -16.58 -17.14 -16.82
N VAL A 132 -17.34 -16.26 -17.47
CA VAL A 132 -17.31 -16.09 -18.93
C VAL A 132 -16.58 -14.78 -19.21
N PRO A 133 -15.48 -14.79 -19.98
CA PRO A 133 -14.81 -13.55 -20.35
C PRO A 133 -15.73 -12.68 -21.21
N PRO A 134 -15.58 -11.34 -21.14
CA PRO A 134 -16.41 -10.42 -21.91
C PRO A 134 -16.19 -10.63 -23.42
N LYS A 135 -17.26 -10.45 -24.18
CA LYS A 135 -17.22 -10.54 -25.65
C LYS A 135 -16.59 -9.29 -26.25
N GLU A 136 -16.18 -9.35 -27.52
CA GLU A 136 -15.58 -8.21 -28.24
C GLU A 136 -16.49 -6.97 -28.27
N GLY A 137 -17.82 -7.14 -28.29
CA GLY A 137 -18.78 -6.03 -28.21
C GLY A 137 -18.93 -5.38 -26.83
N GLU A 138 -18.40 -6.00 -25.77
CA GLU A 138 -18.53 -5.54 -24.38
C GLU A 138 -17.32 -4.69 -23.95
N VAL A 139 -17.13 -3.57 -24.64
CA VAL A 139 -15.94 -2.70 -24.49
C VAL A 139 -15.98 -1.79 -23.25
N LEU A 140 -17.15 -1.58 -22.66
CA LEU A 140 -17.36 -0.62 -21.59
C LEU A 140 -17.13 -1.25 -20.21
N ARG A 141 -16.22 -0.68 -19.41
CA ARG A 141 -16.00 -1.10 -18.03
C ARG A 141 -16.57 -0.09 -17.04
N PHE A 142 -17.70 -0.45 -16.42
CA PHE A 142 -18.27 0.30 -15.30
C PHE A 142 -17.71 -0.20 -13.97
N ARG A 143 -17.44 0.73 -13.05
CA ARG A 143 -17.05 0.43 -11.67
C ARG A 143 -18.01 1.11 -10.70
N TYR A 144 -18.55 0.30 -9.80
CA TYR A 144 -19.44 0.70 -8.71
C TYR A 144 -18.71 0.55 -7.37
N THR A 145 -19.11 1.34 -6.39
CA THR A 145 -18.63 1.25 -5.01
C THR A 145 -19.84 0.97 -4.12
N SER A 146 -19.72 0.00 -3.22
CA SER A 146 -20.71 -0.30 -2.18
C SER A 146 -20.02 -0.43 -0.82
N TYR A 147 -20.69 0.02 0.24
CA TYR A 147 -20.18 0.02 1.62
C TYR A 147 -20.88 -1.03 2.50
N GLN A 148 -21.54 -2.02 1.90
CA GLN A 148 -22.05 -3.23 2.55
C GLN A 148 -22.84 -2.99 3.86
N GLY A 149 -23.87 -2.13 3.82
CA GLY A 149 -24.75 -1.85 4.95
C GLY A 149 -24.66 -0.43 5.49
N GLU A 150 -23.62 0.32 5.12
CA GLU A 150 -23.49 1.74 5.43
C GLU A 150 -23.96 2.62 4.28
N ASP A 151 -24.73 3.66 4.59
CA ASP A 151 -25.12 4.70 3.64
C ASP A 151 -24.02 5.76 3.56
N HIS A 152 -23.17 5.66 2.52
CA HIS A 152 -22.07 6.60 2.31
C HIS A 152 -22.33 7.48 1.08
N PRO A 153 -22.10 8.81 1.14
CA PRO A 153 -22.37 9.70 0.01
C PRO A 153 -21.58 9.32 -1.25
N ALA A 154 -20.37 8.80 -1.14
CA ALA A 154 -19.61 8.34 -2.31
C ALA A 154 -20.16 7.07 -2.99
N GLN A 155 -21.17 6.41 -2.42
CA GLN A 155 -21.76 5.18 -2.97
C GLN A 155 -22.43 5.42 -4.32
N HIS A 156 -23.06 6.57 -4.56
CA HIS A 156 -23.77 6.80 -5.82
C HIS A 156 -22.84 7.07 -7.01
N LYS A 157 -21.56 7.33 -6.76
CA LYS A 157 -20.56 7.60 -7.80
C LYS A 157 -20.35 6.39 -8.72
N VAL A 158 -20.42 6.62 -10.02
CA VAL A 158 -20.09 5.61 -11.05
C VAL A 158 -18.88 6.07 -11.84
N VAL A 159 -18.00 5.11 -12.17
CA VAL A 159 -16.82 5.36 -13.01
C VAL A 159 -16.92 4.51 -14.27
N LEU A 160 -16.76 5.14 -15.42
CA LEU A 160 -16.71 4.51 -16.74
C LEU A 160 -15.27 4.53 -17.25
N GLN A 161 -14.81 3.40 -17.79
CA GLN A 161 -13.50 3.24 -18.42
C GLN A 161 -13.68 2.62 -19.79
N VAL A 162 -13.08 3.25 -20.81
CA VAL A 162 -13.21 2.85 -22.22
C VAL A 162 -11.89 3.11 -22.94
N SER A 163 -11.48 2.20 -23.82
CA SER A 163 -10.40 2.48 -24.76
C SER A 163 -10.98 3.04 -26.06
N PRO A 164 -10.41 4.13 -26.63
CA PRO A 164 -10.83 4.61 -27.94
C PRO A 164 -10.43 3.66 -29.08
N PHE A 165 -9.57 2.67 -28.80
CA PHE A 165 -9.09 1.68 -29.77
C PHE A 165 -10.07 0.53 -29.97
N ASP A 166 -10.86 0.20 -28.94
CA ASP A 166 -11.83 -0.90 -28.97
C ASP A 166 -13.16 -0.48 -29.63
N LEU A 167 -13.31 0.80 -29.98
CA LEU A 167 -14.49 1.34 -30.64
C LEU A 167 -14.31 1.32 -32.17
N ASP A 168 -15.41 1.09 -32.89
CA ASP A 168 -15.50 1.13 -34.35
C ASP A 168 -15.41 2.57 -34.90
N LEU A 169 -14.21 3.16 -34.79
CA LEU A 169 -13.88 4.50 -35.25
C LEU A 169 -12.68 4.46 -36.20
N THR A 170 -12.69 5.30 -37.23
CA THR A 170 -11.51 5.50 -38.08
C THR A 170 -10.40 6.20 -37.29
N GLU A 171 -9.16 6.11 -37.75
CA GLU A 171 -8.02 6.70 -37.04
C GLU A 171 -8.18 8.22 -36.81
N ALA A 172 -8.64 8.96 -37.83
CA ALA A 172 -8.92 10.38 -37.71
C ALA A 172 -10.02 10.67 -36.65
N GLN A 173 -11.12 9.92 -36.68
CA GLN A 173 -12.21 10.04 -35.69
C GLN A 173 -11.74 9.67 -34.28
N ARG A 174 -10.87 8.67 -34.16
CA ARG A 174 -10.28 8.24 -32.89
C ARG A 174 -9.38 9.33 -32.30
N ILE A 175 -8.53 9.92 -33.12
CA ILE A 175 -7.67 11.04 -32.71
C ILE A 175 -8.53 12.24 -32.29
N LYS A 176 -9.60 12.52 -33.04
CA LYS A 176 -10.60 13.54 -32.70
C LYS A 176 -11.24 13.27 -31.33
N MET A 177 -11.68 12.03 -31.08
CA MET A 177 -12.25 11.60 -29.80
C MET A 177 -11.27 11.78 -28.64
N ILE A 178 -9.99 11.45 -28.85
CA ILE A 178 -8.92 11.64 -27.86
C ILE A 178 -8.74 13.13 -27.53
N LYS A 179 -8.77 13.99 -28.55
CA LYS A 179 -8.68 15.45 -28.37
C LYS A 179 -9.87 16.00 -27.58
N LEU A 180 -11.09 15.57 -27.91
CA LEU A 180 -12.31 15.96 -27.19
C LEU A 180 -12.32 15.48 -25.72
N ALA A 181 -11.77 14.28 -25.45
CA ALA A 181 -11.66 13.76 -24.10
C ALA A 181 -10.67 14.55 -23.22
N GLY A 182 -9.67 15.20 -23.84
CA GLY A 182 -8.67 16.04 -23.20
C GLY A 182 -7.97 15.34 -22.02
N SER A 183 -8.06 15.93 -20.82
CA SER A 183 -7.38 15.43 -19.62
C SER A 183 -7.86 14.06 -19.11
N ARG A 184 -8.99 13.56 -19.62
CA ARG A 184 -9.59 12.28 -19.24
C ARG A 184 -8.94 11.09 -19.95
N TYR A 185 -8.28 11.33 -21.07
CA TYR A 185 -7.49 10.31 -21.78
C TYR A 185 -6.11 10.17 -21.14
N ASN A 186 -5.63 8.93 -21.02
CA ASN A 186 -4.25 8.64 -20.63
C ASN A 186 -3.50 7.99 -21.80
N PRO A 187 -2.44 8.61 -22.36
CA PRO A 187 -1.69 8.07 -23.49
C PRO A 187 -0.92 6.79 -23.13
N ASP A 188 -0.46 6.63 -21.88
CA ASP A 188 0.30 5.45 -21.46
C ASP A 188 -0.56 4.18 -21.46
N THR A 189 -1.74 4.28 -20.86
CA THR A 189 -2.66 3.14 -20.72
C THR A 189 -3.68 3.06 -21.85
N ARG A 190 -3.73 4.06 -22.73
CA ARG A 190 -4.71 4.18 -23.83
C ARG A 190 -6.17 4.03 -23.38
N ILE A 191 -6.49 4.54 -22.20
CA ILE A 191 -7.83 4.44 -21.59
C ILE A 191 -8.34 5.84 -21.25
N MET A 192 -9.59 6.10 -21.61
CA MET A 192 -10.36 7.24 -21.16
C MET A 192 -11.13 6.87 -19.90
N LYS A 193 -11.08 7.73 -18.88
CA LYS A 193 -11.77 7.53 -17.61
C LYS A 193 -12.73 8.68 -17.34
N PHE A 194 -14.01 8.34 -17.20
CA PHE A 194 -15.09 9.27 -16.85
C PHE A 194 -15.68 8.88 -15.50
N ASN A 195 -16.18 9.85 -14.76
CA ASN A 195 -16.87 9.63 -13.49
C ASN A 195 -18.05 10.59 -13.38
N CYS A 196 -19.11 10.15 -12.71
CA CYS A 196 -20.28 10.97 -12.42
C CYS A 196 -20.75 10.68 -10.99
N GLU A 197 -20.99 11.75 -10.25
CA GLU A 197 -21.54 11.78 -8.89
C GLU A 197 -22.58 12.91 -8.75
N MET A 198 -23.19 13.31 -9.87
CA MET A 198 -24.12 14.45 -9.91
C MET A 198 -25.52 14.06 -9.41
N PHE A 199 -25.91 12.81 -9.59
CA PHE A 199 -27.24 12.31 -9.24
C PHE A 199 -27.20 11.40 -8.01
N ASN A 200 -28.31 11.36 -7.28
CA ASN A 200 -28.42 10.57 -6.04
C ASN A 200 -28.38 9.06 -6.28
N THR A 201 -28.82 8.59 -7.46
CA THR A 201 -28.87 7.15 -7.75
C THR A 201 -27.74 6.72 -8.69
N GLN A 202 -27.15 5.56 -8.41
CA GLN A 202 -26.12 4.97 -9.27
C GLN A 202 -26.64 4.72 -10.69
N ALA A 203 -27.91 4.34 -10.84
CA ALA A 203 -28.53 4.09 -12.13
C ALA A 203 -28.58 5.36 -13.01
N GLN A 204 -28.95 6.51 -12.44
CA GLN A 204 -28.95 7.78 -13.14
C GLN A 204 -27.53 8.20 -13.54
N ASN A 205 -26.56 8.10 -12.63
CA ASN A 205 -25.16 8.41 -12.92
C ASN A 205 -24.60 7.51 -14.04
N LYS A 206 -24.94 6.21 -14.05
CA LYS A 206 -24.56 5.28 -15.12
C LYS A 206 -25.16 5.71 -16.47
N ARG A 207 -26.46 6.03 -16.50
CA ARG A 207 -27.16 6.43 -17.72
C ARG A 207 -26.58 7.72 -18.28
N PHE A 208 -26.34 8.71 -17.43
CA PHE A 208 -25.71 9.97 -17.85
C PHE A 208 -24.34 9.74 -18.47
N LEU A 209 -23.50 8.86 -17.89
CA LEU A 209 -22.21 8.52 -18.47
C LEU A 209 -22.32 7.83 -19.83
N ALA A 210 -23.34 6.99 -20.04
CA ALA A 210 -23.63 6.38 -21.34
C ALA A 210 -24.03 7.45 -22.37
N ASP A 211 -24.99 8.32 -22.02
CA ASP A 211 -25.44 9.41 -22.90
C ASP A 211 -24.29 10.37 -23.28
N GLN A 212 -23.37 10.65 -22.35
CA GLN A 212 -22.18 11.47 -22.62
C GLN A 212 -21.18 10.77 -23.54
N LEU A 213 -21.01 9.45 -23.40
CA LEU A 213 -20.18 8.67 -24.31
C LEU A 213 -20.78 8.62 -25.71
N ASP A 214 -22.10 8.46 -25.83
CA ASP A 214 -22.79 8.46 -27.12
C ASP A 214 -22.66 9.82 -27.82
N LYS A 215 -22.77 10.92 -27.06
CA LYS A 215 -22.50 12.27 -27.58
C LYS A 215 -21.06 12.43 -28.06
N LEU A 216 -20.09 11.94 -27.27
CA LEU A 216 -18.68 11.98 -27.64
C LEU A 216 -18.39 11.17 -28.91
N ILE A 217 -19.00 10.00 -29.06
CA ILE A 217 -18.91 9.18 -30.27
C ILE A 217 -19.56 9.90 -31.46
N ALA A 218 -20.75 10.47 -31.27
CA ALA A 218 -21.44 11.22 -32.32
C ALA A 218 -20.59 12.41 -32.79
N GLU A 219 -20.04 13.20 -31.88
CA GLU A 219 -19.14 14.33 -32.19
C GLU A 219 -17.86 13.87 -32.91
N SER A 220 -17.30 12.74 -32.50
CA SER A 220 -16.11 12.18 -33.16
C SER A 220 -16.38 11.77 -34.61
N LYS A 221 -17.62 11.34 -34.93
CA LYS A 221 -18.03 10.91 -36.28
C LYS A 221 -18.43 12.08 -37.19
N LYS A 222 -18.73 13.27 -36.66
CA LYS A 222 -19.06 14.46 -37.47
C LYS A 222 -17.88 14.86 -38.35
N SER A 223 -18.13 15.04 -39.64
CA SER A 223 -17.12 15.37 -40.66
C SER A 223 -16.83 16.87 -40.82
N GLU A 224 -17.51 17.73 -40.07
CA GLU A 224 -17.38 19.19 -40.18
C GLU A 224 -15.96 19.69 -39.85
N ASP A 225 -15.35 19.13 -38.80
CA ASP A 225 -14.02 19.48 -38.32
C ASP A 225 -13.31 18.22 -37.79
N THR A 226 -12.12 17.90 -38.31
CA THR A 226 -11.33 16.71 -37.91
C THR A 226 -10.24 17.02 -36.86
N PHE A 227 -10.03 18.30 -36.52
CA PHE A 227 -9.00 18.79 -35.59
C PHE A 227 -7.57 18.36 -35.94
N GLU A 228 -7.23 18.08 -37.20
CA GLU A 228 -5.91 17.56 -37.59
C GLU A 228 -4.76 18.55 -37.29
N ASP A 229 -5.05 19.84 -37.36
CA ASP A 229 -4.16 20.95 -37.05
C ASP A 229 -3.73 20.99 -35.57
N ILE A 230 -4.60 20.54 -34.65
CA ILE A 230 -4.34 20.58 -33.21
C ILE A 230 -3.60 19.29 -32.78
N PRO A 231 -2.40 19.38 -32.16
CA PRO A 231 -1.72 18.21 -31.62
C PRO A 231 -2.41 17.68 -30.35
N VAL A 232 -2.24 16.38 -30.05
CA VAL A 232 -2.79 15.77 -28.83
C VAL A 232 -2.08 16.33 -27.59
N ASP A 233 -2.83 16.96 -26.69
CA ASP A 233 -2.28 17.47 -25.43
C ASP A 233 -2.01 16.32 -24.43
N VAL A 234 -0.76 16.20 -24.01
CA VAL A 234 -0.28 15.18 -23.04
C VAL A 234 0.27 15.80 -21.74
N ARG A 235 0.14 17.12 -21.57
CA ARG A 235 0.72 17.88 -20.43
C ARG A 235 0.17 17.43 -19.07
N HIS A 236 -1.07 16.97 -19.01
CA HIS A 236 -1.71 16.48 -17.78
C HIS A 236 -1.11 15.17 -17.26
N VAL A 237 -0.55 14.34 -18.15
CA VAL A 237 0.05 13.05 -17.79
C VAL A 237 1.52 13.24 -17.39
N SER A 238 2.28 14.02 -18.16
CA SER A 238 3.68 14.30 -17.85
C SER A 238 3.85 14.91 -16.45
N ARG A 239 2.97 15.82 -16.05
CA ARG A 239 2.97 16.41 -14.68
C ARG A 239 2.73 15.36 -13.59
N LYS A 240 1.88 14.36 -13.83
CA LYS A 240 1.65 13.26 -12.87
C LYS A 240 2.85 12.33 -12.78
N GLN A 241 3.47 12.01 -13.92
CA GLN A 241 4.69 11.22 -13.98
C GLN A 241 5.84 11.93 -13.26
N GLN A 242 6.06 13.22 -13.49
CA GLN A 242 7.08 14.00 -12.77
C GLN A 242 6.89 13.95 -11.25
N LYS A 243 5.66 14.03 -10.75
CA LYS A 243 5.37 13.88 -9.31
C LYS A 243 5.69 12.47 -8.79
N LYS A 244 5.44 11.43 -9.58
CA LYS A 244 5.76 10.04 -9.22
C LYS A 244 7.28 9.80 -9.25
N ASN A 245 7.96 10.28 -10.28
CA ASN A 245 9.40 10.09 -10.47
C ASN A 245 10.20 10.78 -9.37
N LYS A 246 9.74 11.92 -8.83
CA LYS A 246 10.33 12.54 -7.62
C LYS A 246 10.29 11.65 -6.38
N ARG A 247 9.38 10.67 -6.31
CA ARG A 247 9.33 9.68 -5.21
C ARG A 247 10.27 8.50 -5.45
N VAL A 248 10.62 8.23 -6.71
CA VAL A 248 11.50 7.12 -7.12
C VAL A 248 12.96 7.59 -7.29
N SER A 249 13.21 8.90 -7.35
CA SER A 249 14.53 9.51 -7.58
C SER A 249 15.58 9.27 -6.49
N GLY A 250 15.26 8.54 -5.42
CA GLY A 250 16.24 8.12 -4.42
C GLY A 250 17.05 6.89 -4.83
N MET A 251 16.53 6.06 -5.73
CA MET A 251 17.22 4.83 -6.15
C MET A 251 16.91 4.55 -7.62
N PRO A 252 17.91 4.59 -8.52
CA PRO A 252 17.70 4.14 -9.88
C PRO A 252 17.18 2.69 -9.84
N PRO A 253 16.13 2.34 -10.61
CA PRO A 253 15.58 0.99 -10.63
C PRO A 253 16.74 0.06 -10.92
N ALA A 254 17.08 -0.83 -9.97
CA ALA A 254 18.29 -1.64 -9.90
C ALA A 254 18.92 -1.79 -11.28
N SER A 255 19.73 -0.79 -11.65
CA SER A 255 20.06 -0.62 -13.06
C SER A 255 20.77 -1.89 -13.47
N TYR A 256 20.55 -2.35 -14.69
CA TYR A 256 21.09 -3.61 -15.21
C TYR A 256 22.61 -3.76 -14.96
N GLY A 257 23.31 -2.66 -14.68
CA GLY A 257 24.69 -2.65 -14.23
C GLY A 257 24.96 -3.13 -12.80
N TRP A 258 24.03 -3.13 -11.83
CA TRP A 258 24.30 -3.52 -10.43
C TRP A 258 23.80 -4.92 -10.08
N THR A 259 23.02 -5.53 -10.97
CA THR A 259 22.61 -6.93 -10.84
C THR A 259 23.87 -7.81 -10.85
N MET A 260 24.01 -8.68 -9.86
CA MET A 260 25.17 -9.57 -9.72
C MET A 260 25.09 -10.73 -10.73
N THR A 261 25.24 -10.41 -12.01
CA THR A 261 25.43 -11.40 -13.07
C THR A 261 26.77 -12.12 -12.89
N PRO A 262 26.93 -13.36 -13.36
CA PRO A 262 28.21 -14.09 -13.26
C PRO A 262 29.37 -13.29 -13.87
N TYR A 263 29.18 -12.71 -15.05
CA TYR A 263 30.12 -11.80 -15.70
C TYR A 263 30.53 -10.61 -14.83
N ARG A 264 29.57 -9.99 -14.10
CA ARG A 264 29.87 -8.87 -13.21
C ARG A 264 30.67 -9.32 -11.98
N LYS A 265 30.43 -10.51 -11.45
CA LYS A 265 31.22 -11.05 -10.32
C LYS A 265 32.68 -11.23 -10.71
N GLU A 266 32.93 -11.75 -11.90
CA GLU A 266 34.29 -11.88 -12.46
C GLU A 266 34.94 -10.51 -12.70
N ALA A 267 34.21 -9.56 -13.29
CA ALA A 267 34.71 -8.20 -13.47
C ALA A 267 35.04 -7.51 -12.14
N LEU A 268 34.24 -7.72 -11.10
CA LEU A 268 34.50 -7.20 -9.75
C LEU A 268 35.67 -7.92 -9.06
N ALA A 269 35.86 -9.22 -9.30
CA ALA A 269 37.01 -9.97 -8.80
C ALA A 269 38.31 -9.41 -9.40
N ARG A 270 38.37 -9.26 -10.73
CA ARG A 270 39.49 -8.61 -11.43
C ARG A 270 39.78 -7.21 -10.89
N PHE A 271 38.74 -6.40 -10.73
CA PHE A 271 38.88 -5.05 -10.19
C PHE A 271 39.43 -5.03 -8.75
N ARG A 272 39.08 -6.02 -7.90
CA ARG A 272 39.64 -6.17 -6.55
C ARG A 272 41.11 -6.58 -6.60
N GLU A 273 41.46 -7.53 -7.46
CA GLU A 273 42.84 -8.00 -7.67
C GLU A 273 43.73 -6.85 -8.16
N GLU A 274 43.30 -6.08 -9.17
CA GLU A 274 44.03 -4.92 -9.68
C GLU A 274 44.24 -3.84 -8.61
N LYS A 275 43.24 -3.61 -7.75
CA LYS A 275 43.38 -2.65 -6.64
C LYS A 275 44.34 -3.17 -5.57
N PHE A 276 44.24 -4.44 -5.22
CA PHE A 276 45.13 -5.06 -4.26
C PHE A 276 46.58 -4.98 -4.74
N ALA A 277 46.85 -5.37 -5.99
CA ALA A 277 48.18 -5.30 -6.60
C ALA A 277 48.77 -3.88 -6.68
N LYS A 278 47.92 -2.84 -6.77
CA LYS A 278 48.37 -1.43 -6.70
C LYS A 278 48.67 -0.97 -5.28
N GLN A 279 48.03 -1.57 -4.27
CA GLN A 279 48.22 -1.21 -2.86
C GLN A 279 49.39 -1.95 -2.20
N THR A 280 49.65 -3.21 -2.57
CA THR A 280 50.76 -3.99 -2.00
C THR A 280 52.12 -3.31 -2.07
N PRO A 281 52.62 -2.76 -3.21
CA PRO A 281 53.95 -2.16 -3.22
C PRO A 281 54.07 -0.91 -2.32
N ALA A 282 52.96 -0.18 -2.11
CA ALA A 282 52.95 0.98 -1.23
C ALA A 282 52.98 0.58 0.26
N LEU A 283 52.29 -0.52 0.61
CA LEU A 283 52.33 -1.06 1.97
C LEU A 283 53.68 -1.71 2.27
N ASP A 284 54.22 -2.48 1.33
CA ASP A 284 55.52 -3.14 1.46
C ASP A 284 56.65 -2.11 1.59
N ALA A 285 56.61 -1.01 0.82
CA ALA A 285 57.58 0.08 0.96
C ALA A 285 57.48 0.81 2.32
N ASN A 286 56.27 0.99 2.85
CA ASN A 286 56.09 1.60 4.17
C ASN A 286 56.56 0.68 5.29
N ILE A 287 56.28 -0.62 5.21
CA ILE A 287 56.74 -1.62 6.20
C ILE A 287 58.27 -1.72 6.19
N LEU A 288 58.89 -1.72 5.01
CA LEU A 288 60.36 -1.72 4.89
C LEU A 288 60.96 -0.44 5.49
N ALA A 289 60.36 0.74 5.25
CA ALA A 289 60.81 1.99 5.84
C ALA A 289 60.66 2.03 7.37
N GLU A 290 59.59 1.44 7.92
CA GLU A 290 59.40 1.32 9.37
C GLU A 290 60.43 0.37 10.02
N LEU A 291 60.72 -0.77 9.38
CA LEU A 291 61.75 -1.69 9.84
C LEU A 291 63.15 -1.07 9.76
N GLU A 292 63.46 -0.34 8.69
CA GLU A 292 64.72 0.41 8.57
C GLU A 292 64.83 1.49 9.65
N ALA A 293 63.76 2.25 9.93
CA ALA A 293 63.74 3.25 10.99
C ALA A 293 63.91 2.62 12.40
N ALA A 294 63.30 1.45 12.65
CA ALA A 294 63.47 0.73 13.90
C ALA A 294 64.92 0.24 14.10
N THR A 295 65.55 -0.30 13.04
CA THR A 295 66.97 -0.73 13.12
C THR A 295 67.93 0.43 13.37
N LEU A 296 67.62 1.63 12.84
CA LEU A 296 68.39 2.84 13.12
C LEU A 296 68.18 3.35 14.54
N ALA A 297 66.96 3.28 15.08
CA ALA A 297 66.67 3.67 16.46
C ALA A 297 67.42 2.80 17.48
N GLU A 298 67.42 1.47 17.28
CA GLU A 298 68.20 0.54 18.11
C GLU A 298 69.71 0.83 18.06
N ALA A 299 70.24 1.25 16.91
CA ALA A 299 71.63 1.69 16.80
C ALA A 299 71.93 2.99 17.56
N THR A 300 70.96 3.90 17.71
CA THR A 300 71.14 5.15 18.46
C THR A 300 71.04 4.97 19.97
N ASP A 301 70.20 4.06 20.47
CA ASP A 301 70.07 3.79 21.91
C ASP A 301 71.32 3.13 22.51
N ALA A 302 72.10 2.40 21.72
CA ALA A 302 73.38 1.84 22.15
C ALA A 302 74.46 2.90 22.50
N THR A 303 74.24 4.17 22.13
CA THR A 303 75.22 5.26 22.34
C THR A 303 74.95 6.11 23.59
N LYS A 304 73.82 5.95 24.28
CA LYS A 304 73.49 6.68 25.52
C LYS A 304 73.57 5.77 26.75
N GLN A 305 74.78 5.40 27.18
CA GLN A 305 74.99 5.01 28.58
C GLN A 305 75.07 6.29 29.43
N PRO A 306 74.38 6.37 30.59
CA PRO A 306 74.40 7.57 31.41
C PRO A 306 75.75 7.68 32.13
N THR A 307 76.53 8.71 31.79
CA THR A 307 77.68 9.12 32.61
C THR A 307 77.18 9.61 33.95
N ALA A 308 77.68 8.95 34.99
CA ALA A 308 77.46 9.15 36.41
C ALA A 308 77.85 10.55 36.91
#